data_AF-A0A3D4YP71-F1
#
_entry.id   AF-A0A3D4YP71-F1
#
_cell.length_a   1.000
_cell.length_b   1.000
_cell.length_c   1.000
_cell.angle_alpha   90.00
_cell.angle_beta   90.00
_cell.angle_gamma   90.00
#
_symmetry.space_group_name_H-M   'P 1'
#
loop_
_entity.id
_entity.type
_entity.pdbx_description
1 polymer ?
#
loop_
_entity_poly.entity_id
_entity_poly.type
_entity_poly.pdbx_seq_one_letter_code
_entity_poly.pdbx_strand_id
1 'polypeptide(L)'
;MPVLREMINVITMGSDRPVRRLVAYYAIVAIVVAMLAYFFPGEIARIAAKGLGDVPEGPTVLTDALSSSPTSSVSFGPGTLLDVSLTTVLILIGALVLILPVTWVYMSARPSGGQHNQNVVQTLIILPLVVAGIVFIVQNSLALAFSLAGVVGAVRFRTTLRDSRDLVYIFLSIVVGFAAGVQSLAVGAVISVVFNFVLVLTWHYDYGRNMLMPTASAQWSRPLQALASPTGDHQIPDRDLILSLTPENAAALADRFTRVQKAVGSKKKKPRFDSILTVTTDVVSPAQGRIEDVLERMTKRWSLDEIVTNVGKPSEIYYLTRLKKSIPRDVLLTAIHESAGDVISSVDLETGAPVEKEKEKKEKKDGAIA
;
A
#
# COMPACT_ATOMS: atom_id res chain seq x y z
N MET A 1 4.35 21.69 9.28
CA MET A 1 3.88 21.61 7.87
C MET A 1 2.48 22.23 7.67
N PRO A 2 2.22 23.51 8.02
CA PRO A 2 0.90 24.13 7.77
C PRO A 2 0.75 24.69 6.33
N VAL A 3 1.81 25.31 5.79
CA VAL A 3 1.78 26.01 4.49
C VAL A 3 1.50 25.07 3.32
N LEU A 4 2.02 23.84 3.35
CA LEU A 4 1.72 22.84 2.31
C LEU A 4 0.24 22.42 2.34
N ARG A 5 -0.38 22.34 3.53
CA ARG A 5 -1.80 22.00 3.67
C ARG A 5 -2.70 23.10 3.13
N GLU A 6 -2.36 24.36 3.41
CA GLU A 6 -3.10 25.52 2.88
C GLU A 6 -2.97 25.66 1.37
N MET A 7 -1.76 25.49 0.83
CA MET A 7 -1.55 25.55 -0.62
C MET A 7 -2.26 24.40 -1.34
N ILE A 8 -2.27 23.20 -0.74
CA ILE A 8 -3.06 22.06 -1.23
C ILE A 8 -4.55 22.37 -1.14
N ASN A 9 -5.07 22.91 -0.02
CA ASN A 9 -6.50 23.23 0.13
C ASN A 9 -7.00 24.28 -0.86
N VAL A 10 -6.19 25.31 -1.13
CA VAL A 10 -6.50 26.38 -2.09
C VAL A 10 -6.55 25.84 -3.53
N ILE A 11 -5.65 24.92 -3.88
CA ILE A 11 -5.64 24.27 -5.20
C ILE A 11 -6.73 23.18 -5.32
N THR A 12 -7.22 22.63 -4.21
CA THR A 12 -8.10 21.43 -4.21
C THR A 12 -9.58 21.68 -3.91
N MET A 13 -10.03 22.95 -3.82
CA MET A 13 -11.46 23.30 -3.72
C MET A 13 -12.22 22.49 -2.65
N GLY A 14 -11.58 22.19 -1.51
CA GLY A 14 -12.24 21.67 -0.30
C GLY A 14 -13.04 20.35 -0.44
N SER A 15 -12.77 19.50 -1.44
CA SER A 15 -13.52 18.24 -1.61
C SER A 15 -12.80 17.06 -0.94
N ASP A 16 -13.50 16.31 -0.10
CA ASP A 16 -13.00 15.09 0.57
C ASP A 16 -12.81 13.88 -0.38
N ARG A 17 -13.37 13.94 -1.60
CA ARG A 17 -13.23 12.84 -2.58
C ARG A 17 -11.95 12.98 -3.41
N PRO A 18 -11.04 11.98 -3.39
CA PRO A 18 -9.74 12.06 -4.08
C PRO A 18 -9.87 12.23 -5.60
N VAL A 19 -10.93 11.69 -6.20
CA VAL A 19 -11.22 11.83 -7.63
C VAL A 19 -11.44 13.29 -8.05
N ARG A 20 -12.19 14.07 -7.26
CA ARG A 20 -12.44 15.48 -7.55
C ARG A 20 -11.17 16.32 -7.43
N ARG A 21 -10.29 15.98 -6.49
CA ARG A 21 -8.97 16.65 -6.35
C ARG A 21 -8.09 16.42 -7.57
N LEU A 22 -8.09 15.21 -8.11
CA LEU A 22 -7.34 14.88 -9.33
C LEU A 22 -7.84 15.66 -10.54
N VAL A 23 -9.16 15.70 -10.75
CA VAL A 23 -9.78 16.42 -11.87
C VAL A 23 -9.53 17.94 -11.76
N ALA A 24 -9.67 18.52 -10.57
CA ALA A 24 -9.40 19.93 -10.33
C ALA A 24 -7.92 20.28 -10.61
N TYR A 25 -6.99 19.41 -10.20
CA TYR A 25 -5.57 19.60 -10.47
C TYR A 25 -5.27 19.64 -11.97
N TYR A 26 -5.75 18.65 -12.74
CA TYR A 26 -5.54 18.64 -14.19
C TYR A 26 -6.22 19.82 -14.90
N ALA A 27 -7.38 20.27 -14.41
CA ALA A 27 -8.04 21.48 -14.93
C ALA A 27 -7.20 22.74 -14.67
N ILE A 28 -6.64 22.91 -13.48
CA ILE A 28 -5.76 24.04 -13.14
C ILE A 28 -4.49 23.98 -13.98
N VAL A 29 -3.85 22.82 -14.11
CA VAL A 29 -2.66 22.64 -14.96
C VAL A 29 -2.99 22.98 -16.41
N ALA A 30 -4.14 22.54 -16.94
CA ALA A 30 -4.57 22.88 -18.30
C ALA A 30 -4.77 24.40 -18.47
N ILE A 31 -5.37 25.08 -17.49
CA ILE A 31 -5.53 26.54 -17.49
C ILE A 31 -4.18 27.25 -17.46
N VAL A 32 -3.26 26.81 -16.61
CA VAL A 32 -1.90 27.39 -16.50
C VAL A 32 -1.12 27.18 -17.80
N VAL A 33 -1.20 26.00 -18.40
CA VAL A 33 -0.57 25.70 -19.70
C VAL A 33 -1.19 26.56 -20.80
N ALA A 34 -2.51 26.71 -20.84
CA ALA A 34 -3.19 27.58 -21.80
C ALA A 34 -2.82 29.06 -21.61
N MET A 35 -2.70 29.52 -20.36
CA MET A 35 -2.24 30.86 -20.03
C MET A 35 -0.80 31.06 -20.48
N LEU A 36 0.10 30.14 -20.17
CA LEU A 36 1.49 30.21 -20.64
C LEU A 36 1.56 30.20 -22.17
N ALA A 37 0.72 29.41 -22.85
CA ALA A 37 0.66 29.37 -24.32
C ALA A 37 0.22 30.70 -24.92
N TYR A 38 -0.66 31.43 -24.22
CA TYR A 38 -1.10 32.76 -24.60
C TYR A 38 0.00 33.83 -24.40
N PHE A 39 0.77 33.75 -23.30
CA PHE A 39 1.81 34.72 -22.97
C PHE A 39 3.16 34.47 -23.68
N PHE A 40 3.50 33.21 -23.96
CA PHE A 40 4.78 32.79 -24.57
C PHE A 40 4.55 31.83 -25.76
N PRO A 41 3.90 32.30 -26.84
CA PRO A 41 3.55 31.45 -27.98
C PRO A 41 4.79 30.85 -28.68
N GLY A 42 5.93 31.55 -28.69
CA GLY A 42 7.16 31.10 -29.36
C GLY A 42 7.81 29.86 -28.72
N GLU A 43 7.90 29.83 -27.39
CA GLU A 43 8.55 28.72 -26.67
C GLU A 43 7.62 27.50 -26.55
N ILE A 44 6.32 27.73 -26.39
CA ILE A 44 5.35 26.64 -26.33
C ILE A 44 5.10 26.04 -27.71
N ALA A 45 5.13 26.82 -28.78
CA ALA A 45 5.10 26.27 -30.13
C ALA A 45 6.32 25.38 -30.41
N ARG A 46 7.51 25.72 -29.91
CA ARG A 46 8.71 24.87 -30.05
C ARG A 46 8.60 23.54 -29.30
N ILE A 47 8.06 23.57 -28.08
CA ILE A 47 7.87 22.36 -27.26
C ILE A 47 6.69 21.51 -27.78
N ALA A 48 5.60 22.14 -28.24
CA ALA A 48 4.43 21.45 -28.78
C ALA A 48 4.67 20.89 -30.18
N ALA A 49 5.38 21.61 -31.06
CA ALA A 49 5.72 21.14 -32.41
C ALA A 49 6.62 19.89 -32.37
N LYS A 50 7.56 19.85 -31.42
CA LYS A 50 8.43 18.69 -31.20
C LYS A 50 7.71 17.46 -30.60
N GLY A 51 6.47 17.62 -30.13
CA GLY A 51 5.71 16.58 -29.42
C GLY A 51 4.58 15.91 -30.22
N LEU A 52 4.10 16.51 -31.31
CA LEU A 52 2.95 15.99 -32.10
C LEU A 52 3.27 15.70 -33.58
N GLY A 53 4.37 16.23 -34.12
CA GLY A 53 4.74 16.07 -35.54
C GLY A 53 6.08 15.37 -35.79
N ASP A 54 7.09 15.62 -34.94
CA ASP A 54 8.38 14.93 -35.01
C ASP A 54 8.40 13.79 -33.99
N VAL A 55 7.91 12.61 -34.37
CA VAL A 55 8.41 11.39 -33.72
C VAL A 55 9.90 11.36 -34.05
N PRO A 56 10.81 11.39 -33.06
CA PRO A 56 12.24 11.34 -33.34
C PRO A 56 12.47 10.10 -34.20
N GLU A 57 12.97 10.28 -35.43
CA GLU A 57 13.48 9.16 -36.21
C GLU A 57 14.43 8.42 -35.26
N GLY A 58 14.17 7.13 -35.05
CA GLY A 58 14.90 6.34 -34.06
C GLY A 58 16.42 6.45 -34.30
N PRO A 59 17.24 6.11 -33.29
CA PRO A 59 18.68 6.28 -33.40
C PRO A 59 19.20 5.64 -34.70
N THR A 60 19.75 6.45 -35.61
CA THR A 60 20.20 6.07 -36.95
C THR A 60 21.54 5.32 -36.91
N VAL A 61 21.65 4.33 -36.01
CA VAL A 61 22.87 3.61 -35.63
C VAL A 61 23.60 2.94 -36.79
N LEU A 62 22.84 2.33 -37.69
CA LEU A 62 23.42 1.59 -38.81
C LEU A 62 23.99 2.57 -39.84
N THR A 63 23.28 3.65 -40.12
CA THR A 63 23.68 4.66 -41.10
C THR A 63 24.81 5.57 -40.59
N ASP A 64 24.84 5.91 -39.30
CA ASP A 64 25.87 6.77 -38.70
C ASP A 64 27.20 6.00 -38.51
N ALA A 65 27.12 4.71 -38.16
CA ALA A 65 28.29 3.82 -38.11
C ALA A 65 28.88 3.51 -39.50
N LEU A 66 28.03 3.41 -40.53
CA LEU A 66 28.45 3.21 -41.93
C LEU A 66 29.04 4.47 -42.58
N SER A 67 28.72 5.66 -42.07
CA SER A 67 29.16 6.94 -42.65
C SER A 67 30.45 7.51 -42.05
N SER A 68 31.08 6.83 -41.09
CA SER A 68 32.38 7.22 -40.49
C SER A 68 32.44 8.68 -40.00
N SER A 69 31.30 9.24 -39.60
CA SER A 69 31.25 10.57 -39.00
C SER A 69 31.94 10.53 -37.64
N PRO A 70 32.86 11.46 -37.32
CA PRO A 70 33.53 11.47 -36.02
C PRO A 70 32.48 11.59 -34.93
N THR A 71 32.61 10.76 -33.89
CA THR A 71 31.77 10.74 -32.69
C THR A 71 31.43 12.16 -32.29
N SER A 72 30.18 12.57 -32.52
CA SER A 72 29.73 13.95 -32.36
C SER A 72 30.13 14.44 -30.97
N SER A 73 31.03 15.43 -30.90
CA SER A 73 31.24 16.20 -29.67
C SER A 73 29.87 16.66 -29.18
N VAL A 74 29.61 16.55 -27.87
CA VAL A 74 28.34 16.99 -27.26
C VAL A 74 28.10 18.45 -27.64
N SER A 75 27.36 18.66 -28.71
CA SER A 75 26.91 19.97 -29.16
C SER A 75 25.63 20.21 -28.40
N PHE A 76 25.76 20.91 -27.26
CA PHE A 76 24.62 21.64 -26.72
C PHE A 76 24.14 22.52 -27.88
N GLY A 77 22.87 22.36 -28.29
CA GLY A 77 22.36 22.93 -29.54
C GLY A 77 22.62 24.44 -29.67
N PRO A 78 22.40 25.02 -30.86
CA PRO A 78 22.67 26.43 -31.13
C PRO A 78 21.79 27.30 -30.21
N GLY A 79 22.35 27.73 -29.09
CA GLY A 79 21.63 28.43 -28.04
C GLY A 79 22.61 28.99 -27.00
N THR A 80 22.26 30.12 -26.41
CA THR A 80 23.04 30.70 -25.33
C THR A 80 22.90 29.81 -24.08
N LEU A 81 23.86 29.89 -23.13
CA LEU A 81 23.76 29.15 -21.85
C LEU A 81 22.45 29.44 -21.09
N LEU A 82 21.87 30.61 -21.33
CA LEU A 82 20.57 31.01 -20.80
C LEU A 82 19.42 30.18 -21.40
N ASP A 83 19.43 29.92 -22.70
CA ASP A 83 18.38 29.13 -23.37
C ASP A 83 18.39 27.67 -22.90
N VAL A 84 19.59 27.10 -22.75
CA VAL A 84 19.78 25.72 -22.26
C VAL A 84 19.31 25.59 -20.80
N SER A 85 19.68 26.55 -19.94
CA SER A 85 19.28 26.54 -18.53
C SER A 85 17.77 26.74 -18.35
N LEU A 86 17.16 27.67 -19.09
CA LEU A 86 15.70 27.87 -19.08
C LEU A 86 14.95 26.61 -19.52
N THR A 87 15.38 25.99 -20.62
CA THR A 87 14.78 24.75 -21.12
C THR A 87 14.88 23.63 -20.10
N THR A 88 16.05 23.49 -19.45
CA THR A 88 16.27 22.48 -18.42
C THR A 88 15.34 22.68 -17.22
N VAL A 89 15.22 23.92 -16.75
CA VAL A 89 14.32 24.26 -15.63
C VAL A 89 12.88 23.96 -15.99
N LEU A 90 12.44 24.27 -17.21
CA LEU A 90 11.09 24.01 -17.68
C LEU A 90 10.78 22.51 -17.75
N ILE A 91 11.72 21.70 -18.24
CA ILE A 91 11.60 20.22 -18.27
C ILE A 91 11.46 19.65 -16.85
N LEU A 92 12.30 20.09 -15.91
CA LEU A 92 12.28 19.60 -14.53
C LEU A 92 10.99 20.01 -13.80
N ILE A 93 10.53 21.26 -13.99
CA ILE A 93 9.24 21.73 -13.47
C ILE A 93 8.09 20.93 -14.10
N GLY A 94 8.13 20.69 -15.41
CA GLY A 94 7.14 19.87 -16.12
C GLY A 94 7.06 18.45 -15.55
N ALA A 95 8.20 17.77 -15.39
CA ALA A 95 8.26 16.45 -14.77
C ALA A 95 7.68 16.44 -13.35
N LEU A 96 7.98 17.47 -12.55
CA LEU A 96 7.47 17.61 -11.19
C LEU A 96 5.94 17.79 -11.18
N VAL A 97 5.41 18.67 -12.03
CA VAL A 97 3.97 18.91 -12.17
C VAL A 97 3.22 17.64 -12.61
N LEU A 98 3.84 16.83 -13.48
CA LEU A 98 3.23 15.60 -13.98
C LEU A 98 3.23 14.44 -12.97
N ILE A 99 4.22 14.38 -12.07
CA ILE A 99 4.32 13.31 -11.07
C ILE A 99 3.57 13.60 -9.77
N LEU A 100 3.35 14.88 -9.43
CA LEU A 100 2.57 15.28 -8.25
C LEU A 100 1.21 14.56 -8.10
N PRO A 101 0.33 14.53 -9.13
CA PRO A 101 -0.97 13.85 -8.99
C PRO A 101 -0.80 12.35 -8.78
N VAL A 102 0.23 11.72 -9.35
CA VAL A 102 0.56 10.31 -9.13
C VAL A 102 0.89 10.05 -7.66
N THR A 103 1.67 10.93 -7.03
CA THR A 103 2.01 10.78 -5.60
C THR A 103 0.78 10.91 -4.71
N TRP A 104 -0.18 11.75 -5.07
CA TRP A 104 -1.44 11.88 -4.34
C TRP A 104 -2.32 10.64 -4.50
N VAL A 105 -2.42 10.09 -5.71
CA VAL A 105 -3.15 8.83 -5.94
C VAL A 105 -2.48 7.69 -5.17
N TYR A 106 -1.15 7.61 -5.18
CA TYR A 106 -0.40 6.63 -4.39
C TYR A 106 -0.73 6.70 -2.91
N MET A 107 -0.74 7.91 -2.33
CA MET A 107 -1.09 8.11 -0.92
C MET A 107 -2.57 7.77 -0.63
N SER A 108 -3.48 8.12 -1.54
CA SER A 108 -4.91 7.92 -1.33
C SER A 108 -5.37 6.49 -1.59
N ALA A 109 -4.66 5.72 -2.41
CA ALA A 109 -5.03 4.36 -2.78
C ALA A 109 -4.65 3.30 -1.72
N ARG A 110 -3.92 3.69 -0.65
CA ARG A 110 -3.47 2.77 0.40
C ARG A 110 -4.43 2.79 1.60
N PRO A 111 -4.89 1.63 2.11
CA PRO A 111 -5.69 1.58 3.33
C PRO A 111 -4.93 2.14 4.54
N SER A 112 -5.62 2.89 5.40
CA SER A 112 -5.09 3.62 6.56
C SER A 112 -4.37 2.79 7.64
N GLY A 113 -4.17 1.48 7.43
CA GLY A 113 -3.46 0.57 8.34
C GLY A 113 -2.07 0.12 7.86
N GLY A 114 -1.64 0.47 6.63
CA GLY A 114 -0.31 0.14 6.12
C GLY A 114 0.73 1.19 6.53
N GLN A 115 1.88 0.76 7.07
CA GLN A 115 3.03 1.65 7.31
C GLN A 115 3.36 2.42 6.03
N HIS A 116 3.24 3.75 6.10
CA HIS A 116 3.58 4.63 4.98
C HIS A 116 5.10 4.62 4.84
N ASN A 117 5.61 4.01 3.78
CA ASN A 117 7.03 4.11 3.45
C ASN A 117 7.28 5.49 2.84
N GLN A 118 7.55 6.48 3.69
CA GLN A 118 7.87 7.86 3.28
C GLN A 118 8.99 7.89 2.22
N ASN A 119 9.92 6.95 2.29
CA ASN A 119 11.00 6.77 1.32
C ASN A 119 10.47 6.52 -0.11
N VAL A 120 9.39 5.75 -0.30
CA VAL A 120 8.85 5.44 -1.64
C VAL A 120 8.25 6.70 -2.28
N VAL A 121 7.50 7.48 -1.50
CA VAL A 121 6.95 8.76 -1.97
C VAL A 121 8.08 9.71 -2.35
N GLN A 122 9.11 9.81 -1.52
CA GLN A 122 10.26 10.66 -1.81
C GLN A 122 10.98 10.19 -3.08
N THR A 123 11.13 8.87 -3.28
CA THR A 123 11.67 8.31 -4.53
C THR A 123 10.79 8.66 -5.73
N LEU A 124 9.46 8.55 -5.64
CA LEU A 124 8.56 8.95 -6.72
C LEU A 124 8.74 10.41 -7.14
N ILE A 125 9.06 11.31 -6.19
CA ILE A 125 9.26 12.73 -6.50
C ILE A 125 10.65 12.99 -7.08
N ILE A 126 11.70 12.33 -6.58
CA ILE A 126 13.09 12.62 -6.96
C ILE A 126 13.49 11.88 -8.25
N LEU A 127 13.06 10.63 -8.40
CA LEU A 127 13.42 9.77 -9.52
C LEU A 127 13.10 10.33 -10.92
N PRO A 128 11.92 10.94 -11.20
CA PRO A 128 11.61 11.44 -12.53
C PRO A 128 12.48 12.64 -12.90
N LEU A 129 12.91 13.45 -11.93
CA LEU A 129 13.82 14.58 -12.17
C LEU A 129 15.20 14.08 -12.56
N VAL A 130 15.69 13.04 -11.87
CA VAL A 130 16.97 12.40 -12.20
C VAL A 130 16.92 11.78 -13.59
N VAL A 131 15.85 11.03 -13.90
CA VAL A 131 15.66 10.42 -15.23
C VAL A 131 15.54 11.48 -16.32
N ALA A 132 14.77 12.55 -16.11
CA ALA A 132 14.64 13.65 -17.07
C ALA A 132 15.98 14.32 -17.36
N GLY A 133 16.78 14.62 -16.31
CA GLY A 133 18.11 15.20 -16.47
C GLY A 133 19.07 14.28 -17.23
N ILE A 134 19.08 12.99 -16.88
CA ILE A 134 19.89 11.97 -17.59
C ILE A 134 19.51 11.92 -19.06
N VAL A 135 18.22 11.77 -19.36
CA VAL A 135 17.73 11.63 -20.75
C VAL A 135 18.04 12.89 -21.56
N PHE A 136 17.85 14.07 -20.98
CA PHE A 136 18.16 15.35 -21.64
C PHE A 136 19.67 15.48 -21.97
N ILE A 137 20.56 14.99 -21.11
CA ILE A 137 22.01 14.99 -21.36
C ILE A 137 22.39 14.03 -22.48
N VAL A 138 21.79 12.84 -22.51
CA VAL A 138 22.20 11.77 -23.44
C VAL A 138 21.49 11.81 -24.79
N GLN A 139 20.43 12.62 -24.95
CA GLN A 139 19.53 12.59 -26.10
C GLN A 139 20.22 12.75 -27.46
N ASN A 140 21.38 13.43 -27.50
CA ASN A 140 22.14 13.72 -28.72
C ASN A 140 23.38 12.84 -28.90
N SER A 141 23.62 11.85 -28.03
CA SER A 141 24.79 10.98 -28.12
C SER A 141 24.47 9.56 -27.66
N LEU A 142 24.39 8.66 -28.62
CA LEU A 142 24.11 7.24 -28.37
C LEU A 142 25.24 6.56 -27.58
N ALA A 143 26.50 6.88 -27.89
CA ALA A 143 27.64 6.35 -27.14
C ALA A 143 27.56 6.72 -25.65
N LEU A 144 27.12 7.95 -25.34
CA LEU A 144 26.93 8.43 -23.98
C LEU A 144 25.74 7.72 -23.31
N ALA A 145 24.63 7.54 -24.02
CA ALA A 145 23.48 6.79 -23.52
C ALA A 145 23.83 5.34 -23.13
N PHE A 146 24.56 4.62 -23.99
CA PHE A 146 25.02 3.25 -23.72
C PHE A 146 26.04 3.18 -22.58
N SER A 147 26.99 4.12 -22.54
CA SER A 147 27.96 4.21 -21.44
C SER A 147 27.27 4.40 -20.09
N LEU A 148 26.31 5.33 -20.03
CA LEU A 148 25.56 5.62 -18.81
C LEU A 148 24.67 4.45 -18.39
N ALA A 149 24.02 3.78 -19.34
CA ALA A 149 23.25 2.55 -19.06
C ALA A 149 24.15 1.45 -18.45
N GLY A 150 25.39 1.31 -18.94
CA GLY A 150 26.38 0.40 -18.38
C GLY A 150 26.78 0.76 -16.94
N VAL A 151 27.02 2.05 -16.66
CA VAL A 151 27.35 2.52 -15.31
C VAL A 151 26.18 2.30 -14.35
N VAL A 152 24.95 2.66 -14.74
CA VAL A 152 23.75 2.47 -13.91
C VAL A 152 23.48 0.99 -13.66
N GLY A 153 23.66 0.13 -14.67
CA GLY A 153 23.51 -1.32 -14.53
C GLY A 153 24.53 -1.97 -13.60
N ALA A 154 25.72 -1.38 -13.45
CA ALA A 154 26.73 -1.85 -12.51
C ALA A 154 26.41 -1.47 -11.05
N VAL A 155 25.57 -0.46 -10.81
CA VAL A 155 25.18 -0.04 -9.46
C VAL A 155 24.21 -1.06 -8.86
N ARG A 156 24.69 -1.84 -7.90
CA ARG A 156 23.86 -2.83 -7.19
C ARG A 156 23.01 -2.18 -6.11
N PHE A 157 21.71 -2.07 -6.35
CA PHE A 157 20.75 -1.73 -5.30
C PHE A 157 20.59 -2.90 -4.32
N ARG A 158 20.75 -2.64 -3.01
CA ARG A 158 20.61 -3.63 -1.93
C ARG A 158 19.22 -3.63 -1.26
N THR A 159 18.26 -2.92 -1.83
CA THR A 159 16.91 -2.78 -1.29
C THR A 159 15.94 -3.73 -1.98
N THR A 160 15.21 -4.53 -1.21
CA THR A 160 14.11 -5.36 -1.71
C THR A 160 12.81 -4.54 -1.65
N LEU A 161 12.25 -4.23 -2.82
CA LEU A 161 10.90 -3.69 -2.91
C LEU A 161 9.92 -4.81 -2.54
N ARG A 162 9.21 -4.63 -1.41
CA ARG A 162 8.35 -5.66 -0.82
C ARG A 162 6.95 -5.72 -1.45
N ASP A 163 6.53 -4.66 -2.13
CA ASP A 163 5.19 -4.52 -2.68
C ASP A 163 5.29 -4.33 -4.21
N SER A 164 4.65 -5.22 -4.98
CA SER A 164 4.62 -5.15 -6.44
C SER A 164 3.93 -3.87 -6.92
N ARG A 165 2.99 -3.33 -6.15
CA ARG A 165 2.30 -2.07 -6.45
C ARG A 165 3.29 -0.89 -6.44
N ASP A 166 4.14 -0.79 -5.42
CA ASP A 166 5.17 0.27 -5.31
C ASP A 166 6.10 0.28 -6.54
N LEU A 167 6.39 -0.91 -7.08
CA LEU A 167 7.21 -1.09 -8.29
C LEU A 167 6.58 -0.42 -9.52
N VAL A 168 5.26 -0.57 -9.72
CA VAL A 168 4.56 0.01 -10.88
C VAL A 168 4.60 1.54 -10.83
N TYR A 169 4.45 2.13 -9.64
CA TYR A 169 4.56 3.58 -9.46
C TYR A 169 5.96 4.11 -9.74
N ILE A 170 7.00 3.37 -9.34
CA ILE A 170 8.39 3.69 -9.66
C ILE A 170 8.62 3.62 -11.18
N PHE A 171 8.09 2.61 -11.86
CA PHE A 171 8.16 2.52 -13.32
C PHE A 171 7.46 3.68 -14.01
N LEU A 172 6.26 4.06 -13.56
CA LEU A 172 5.57 5.24 -14.09
C LEU A 172 6.42 6.51 -13.93
N SER A 173 7.05 6.68 -12.77
CA SER A 173 7.95 7.81 -12.54
C SER A 173 9.11 7.85 -13.53
N ILE A 174 9.71 6.70 -13.85
CA ILE A 174 10.75 6.61 -14.88
C ILE A 174 10.19 7.02 -16.25
N VAL A 175 9.01 6.53 -16.64
CA VAL A 175 8.38 6.85 -17.93
C VAL A 175 8.05 8.34 -18.05
N VAL A 176 7.50 8.96 -17.00
CA VAL A 176 7.20 10.40 -16.98
C VAL A 176 8.49 11.22 -17.05
N GLY A 177 9.52 10.85 -16.29
CA GLY A 177 10.83 11.48 -16.36
C GLY A 177 11.47 11.34 -17.74
N PHE A 178 11.34 10.19 -18.38
CA PHE A 178 11.86 9.93 -19.72
C PHE A 178 11.16 10.83 -20.76
N ALA A 179 9.82 10.88 -20.74
CA ALA A 179 9.03 11.73 -21.63
C ALA A 179 9.40 13.22 -21.47
N ALA A 180 9.61 13.67 -20.23
CA ALA A 180 10.08 15.02 -19.96
C ALA A 180 11.50 15.25 -20.49
N GLY A 181 12.41 14.29 -20.31
CA GLY A 181 13.81 14.38 -20.76
C GLY A 181 13.97 14.46 -22.28
N VAL A 182 13.13 13.78 -23.06
CA VAL A 182 13.07 13.92 -24.53
C VAL A 182 12.32 15.18 -24.99
N GLN A 183 11.97 16.07 -24.05
CA GLN A 183 11.23 17.32 -24.29
C GLN A 183 9.78 17.11 -24.76
N SER A 184 9.23 15.90 -24.64
CA SER A 184 7.83 15.57 -25.01
C SER A 184 6.92 15.54 -23.77
N LEU A 185 6.68 16.72 -23.21
CA LEU A 185 5.83 16.89 -22.03
C LEU A 185 4.37 16.49 -22.29
N ALA A 186 3.88 16.64 -23.52
CA ALA A 186 2.52 16.25 -23.90
C ALA A 186 2.29 14.73 -23.76
N VAL A 187 3.24 13.93 -24.23
CA VAL A 187 3.19 12.47 -24.10
C VAL A 187 3.24 12.06 -22.63
N GLY A 188 4.15 12.67 -21.85
CA GLY A 188 4.22 12.46 -20.40
C GLY A 188 2.91 12.80 -19.69
N ALA A 189 2.23 13.87 -20.12
CA ALA A 189 0.94 14.28 -19.56
C ALA A 189 -0.16 13.25 -19.83
N VAL A 190 -0.29 12.77 -21.08
CA VAL A 190 -1.28 11.75 -21.44
C VAL A 190 -1.06 10.47 -20.64
N ILE A 191 0.20 9.99 -20.53
CA ILE A 191 0.54 8.80 -19.76
C ILE A 191 0.17 8.98 -18.29
N SER A 192 0.54 10.12 -17.67
CA SER A 192 0.20 10.43 -16.27
C SER A 192 -1.31 10.44 -16.04
N VAL A 193 -2.08 11.09 -16.92
CA VAL A 193 -3.55 11.19 -16.81
C VAL A 193 -4.20 9.81 -16.91
N VAL A 194 -3.89 9.06 -17.97
CA VAL A 194 -4.48 7.74 -18.20
C VAL A 194 -4.16 6.79 -17.04
N PHE A 195 -2.91 6.78 -16.59
CA PHE A 195 -2.49 5.91 -15.50
C PHE A 195 -3.18 6.27 -14.18
N ASN A 196 -3.26 7.55 -13.84
CA ASN A 196 -3.99 8.01 -12.66
C ASN A 196 -5.47 7.65 -12.71
N PHE A 197 -6.11 7.76 -13.89
CA PHE A 197 -7.50 7.37 -14.06
C PHE A 197 -7.70 5.87 -13.82
N VAL A 198 -6.86 5.01 -14.41
CA VAL A 198 -6.92 3.55 -14.23
C VAL A 198 -6.72 3.16 -12.76
N LEU A 199 -5.78 3.79 -12.07
CA LEU A 199 -5.55 3.54 -10.65
C LEU A 199 -6.73 3.92 -9.78
N VAL A 200 -7.28 5.11 -10.01
CA VAL A 200 -8.48 5.57 -9.30
C VAL A 200 -9.66 4.64 -9.57
N LEU A 201 -9.80 4.16 -10.80
CA LEU A 201 -10.86 3.22 -11.18
C LEU A 201 -10.69 1.87 -10.46
N THR A 202 -9.46 1.33 -10.46
CA THR A 202 -9.11 0.08 -9.76
C THR A 202 -9.39 0.19 -8.26
N TRP A 203 -9.04 1.33 -7.66
CA TRP A 203 -9.31 1.64 -6.26
C TRP A 203 -10.82 1.79 -5.99
N HIS A 204 -11.55 2.48 -6.86
CA HIS A 204 -12.99 2.70 -6.70
C HIS A 204 -13.79 1.40 -6.78
N TYR A 205 -13.38 0.46 -7.63
CA TYR A 205 -14.03 -0.85 -7.77
C TYR A 205 -13.48 -1.92 -6.81
N ASP A 206 -12.57 -1.57 -5.90
CA ASP A 206 -11.91 -2.49 -4.94
C ASP A 206 -11.42 -3.79 -5.63
N TYR A 207 -10.91 -3.64 -6.85
CA TYR A 207 -10.60 -4.76 -7.74
C TYR A 207 -9.32 -5.45 -7.24
N GLY A 208 -9.41 -6.76 -6.98
CA GLY A 208 -8.30 -7.55 -6.43
C GLY A 208 -8.28 -7.70 -4.91
N ARG A 209 -9.39 -7.40 -4.21
CA ARG A 209 -9.51 -7.74 -2.78
C ARG A 209 -9.41 -9.26 -2.58
N ASN A 210 -8.37 -9.69 -1.87
CA ASN A 210 -8.23 -11.08 -1.42
C ASN A 210 -9.45 -11.45 -0.57
N MET A 211 -10.23 -12.45 -1.02
CA MET A 211 -11.42 -12.95 -0.32
C MET A 211 -11.08 -13.78 0.93
N LEU A 212 -9.80 -14.06 1.17
CA LEU A 212 -9.29 -14.69 2.38
C LEU A 212 -8.82 -13.58 3.33
N MET A 213 -9.74 -13.07 4.14
CA MET A 213 -9.44 -12.14 5.22
C MET A 213 -8.28 -12.70 6.06
N PRO A 214 -7.26 -11.89 6.41
CA PRO A 214 -6.42 -12.21 7.56
C PRO A 214 -7.37 -12.41 8.75
N THR A 215 -7.34 -13.59 9.35
CA THR A 215 -8.06 -13.92 10.59
C THR A 215 -7.99 -12.72 11.55
N ALA A 216 -9.07 -12.37 12.25
CA ALA A 216 -9.07 -11.19 13.13
C ALA A 216 -7.87 -11.21 14.11
N SER A 217 -7.48 -12.41 14.56
CA SER A 217 -6.28 -12.64 15.37
C SER A 217 -4.96 -12.23 14.69
N ALA A 218 -4.81 -12.40 13.37
CA ALA A 218 -3.63 -12.02 12.61
C ALA A 218 -3.49 -10.49 12.53
N GLN A 219 -4.60 -9.77 12.32
CA GLN A 219 -4.60 -8.30 12.26
C GLN A 219 -4.24 -7.66 13.60
N TRP A 220 -4.73 -8.22 14.71
CA TRP A 220 -4.51 -7.69 16.06
C TRP A 220 -3.25 -8.21 16.75
N SER A 221 -2.60 -9.24 16.21
CA SER A 221 -1.39 -9.85 16.80
C SER A 221 -0.27 -8.83 17.05
N ARG A 222 0.07 -8.01 16.04
CA ARG A 222 1.17 -7.02 16.13
C ARG A 222 0.84 -5.82 17.04
N PRO A 223 -0.31 -5.14 16.91
CA PRO A 223 -0.68 -4.06 17.83
C PRO A 223 -0.67 -4.50 19.30
N LEU A 224 -1.24 -5.67 19.60
CA LEU A 224 -1.28 -6.19 20.97
C LEU A 224 0.12 -6.55 21.47
N GLN A 225 0.99 -7.08 20.61
CA GLN A 225 2.39 -7.35 20.98
C GLN A 225 3.17 -6.07 21.27
N ALA A 226 2.93 -5.00 20.50
CA ALA A 226 3.54 -3.69 20.75
C ALA A 226 3.08 -3.08 22.08
N LEU A 227 1.80 -3.24 22.43
CA LEU A 227 1.24 -2.77 23.71
C LEU A 227 1.68 -3.59 24.92
N ALA A 228 2.01 -4.87 24.73
CA ALA A 228 2.30 -5.82 25.83
C ALA A 228 3.77 -6.30 25.87
N SER A 229 4.67 -5.73 25.08
CA SER A 229 6.08 -6.13 25.01
C SER A 229 6.76 -5.98 26.37
N PRO A 230 7.26 -7.07 27.01
CA PRO A 230 7.98 -6.99 28.28
C PRO A 230 9.42 -6.49 28.12
N THR A 231 9.96 -6.65 26.92
CA THR A 231 11.30 -6.21 26.56
C THR A 231 11.17 -4.75 26.15
N GLY A 232 11.96 -3.86 26.75
CA GLY A 232 11.87 -2.39 26.64
C GLY A 232 12.04 -1.77 25.25
N ASP A 233 11.76 -2.50 24.19
CA ASP A 233 11.47 -2.02 22.84
C ASP A 233 10.08 -1.36 22.83
N HIS A 234 9.98 -0.19 23.49
CA HIS A 234 8.75 0.60 23.61
C HIS A 234 8.37 1.20 22.24
N GLN A 235 7.82 0.36 21.35
CA GLN A 235 7.34 0.82 20.04
C GLN A 235 6.19 1.82 20.15
N ILE A 236 5.44 1.80 21.26
CA ILE A 236 4.42 2.80 21.60
C ILE A 236 4.71 3.33 23.02
N PRO A 237 5.16 4.58 23.16
CA PRO A 237 5.38 5.22 24.46
C PRO A 237 4.07 5.47 25.23
N ASP A 238 4.10 5.32 26.56
CA ASP A 238 2.94 5.60 27.43
C ASP A 238 2.40 7.03 27.26
N ARG A 239 3.28 8.01 27.00
CA ARG A 239 2.89 9.40 26.73
C ARG A 239 1.95 9.52 25.53
N ASP A 240 2.14 8.71 24.49
CA ASP A 240 1.34 8.79 23.27
C ASP A 240 -0.05 8.17 23.51
N LEU A 241 -0.15 7.19 24.42
CA LEU A 241 -1.42 6.64 24.90
C LEU A 241 -2.18 7.66 25.76
N ILE A 242 -1.48 8.38 26.64
CA ILE A 242 -2.08 9.43 27.48
C ILE A 242 -2.61 10.59 26.62
N LEU A 243 -1.90 10.96 25.56
CA LEU A 243 -2.33 12.04 24.65
C LEU A 243 -3.48 11.64 23.71
N SER A 244 -3.66 10.35 23.46
CA SER A 244 -4.65 9.84 22.50
C SER A 244 -5.93 9.29 23.12
N LEU A 245 -5.91 8.89 24.39
CA LEU A 245 -7.05 8.30 25.08
C LEU A 245 -7.73 9.30 26.00
N THR A 246 -9.06 9.37 25.91
CA THR A 246 -9.88 10.02 26.93
C THR A 246 -9.97 9.13 28.18
N PRO A 247 -10.23 9.69 29.39
CA PRO A 247 -10.39 8.90 30.62
C PRO A 247 -11.46 7.80 30.48
N GLU A 248 -12.57 8.09 29.80
CA GLU A 248 -13.64 7.13 29.55
C GLU A 248 -13.19 5.98 28.64
N ASN A 249 -12.49 6.29 27.55
CA ASN A 249 -11.99 5.27 26.62
C ASN A 249 -10.90 4.40 27.25
N ALA A 250 -10.05 4.98 28.10
CA ALA A 250 -9.03 4.26 28.84
C ALA A 250 -9.66 3.27 29.84
N ALA A 251 -10.70 3.69 30.58
CA ALA A 251 -11.42 2.84 31.50
C ALA A 251 -12.14 1.69 30.77
N ALA A 252 -12.86 1.99 29.68
CA ALA A 252 -13.55 0.98 28.89
C ALA A 252 -12.57 -0.06 28.29
N LEU A 253 -11.38 0.39 27.88
CA LEU A 253 -10.32 -0.48 27.36
C LEU A 253 -9.73 -1.37 28.46
N ALA A 254 -9.48 -0.82 29.65
CA ALA A 254 -9.01 -1.58 30.81
C ALA A 254 -10.00 -2.67 31.25
N ASP A 255 -11.30 -2.35 31.27
CA ASP A 255 -12.36 -3.30 31.57
C ASP A 255 -12.42 -4.42 30.52
N ARG A 256 -12.28 -4.07 29.23
CA ARG A 256 -12.19 -5.05 28.13
C ARG A 256 -11.00 -5.98 28.33
N PHE A 257 -9.80 -5.46 28.57
CA PHE A 257 -8.62 -6.29 28.80
C PHE A 257 -8.75 -7.18 30.04
N THR A 258 -9.40 -6.70 31.09
CA THR A 258 -9.69 -7.51 32.29
C THR A 258 -10.61 -8.69 31.98
N ARG A 259 -11.67 -8.48 31.17
CA ARG A 259 -12.54 -9.56 30.72
C ARG A 259 -11.78 -10.58 29.87
N VAL A 260 -11.00 -10.11 28.89
CA VAL A 260 -10.18 -10.97 28.03
C VAL A 260 -9.15 -11.75 28.84
N GLN A 261 -8.50 -11.14 29.83
CA GLN A 261 -7.55 -11.81 30.72
C GLN A 261 -8.22 -12.95 31.51
N LYS A 262 -9.45 -12.76 31.99
CA LYS A 262 -10.23 -13.81 32.67
C LYS A 262 -10.58 -14.97 31.73
N ALA A 263 -10.89 -14.67 30.46
CA ALA A 263 -11.19 -15.66 29.43
C ALA A 263 -9.94 -16.44 28.98
N VAL A 264 -8.81 -15.77 28.76
CA VAL A 264 -7.55 -16.40 28.32
C VAL A 264 -6.87 -17.15 29.47
N GLY A 265 -6.88 -16.61 30.68
CA GLY A 265 -6.25 -17.19 31.87
C GLY A 265 -4.86 -16.63 32.19
N SER A 266 -4.22 -17.17 33.23
CA SER A 266 -2.94 -16.64 33.76
C SER A 266 -1.70 -17.12 32.99
N LYS A 267 -0.67 -16.26 32.88
CA LYS A 267 0.65 -16.47 32.22
C LYS A 267 1.26 -17.87 32.44
N LYS A 268 1.09 -18.45 33.63
CA LYS A 268 1.67 -19.77 33.97
C LYS A 268 0.83 -20.98 33.52
N LYS A 269 -0.47 -20.83 33.27
CA LYS A 269 -1.36 -21.94 32.88
C LYS A 269 -1.56 -22.00 31.35
N LYS A 270 -2.06 -23.12 30.83
CA LYS A 270 -2.50 -23.20 29.42
C LYS A 270 -3.77 -22.33 29.28
N PRO A 271 -4.01 -21.72 28.10
CA PRO A 271 -5.18 -20.87 27.93
C PRO A 271 -6.46 -21.70 28.17
N ARG A 272 -7.50 -21.06 28.70
CA ARG A 272 -8.77 -21.76 29.00
C ARG A 272 -9.51 -22.15 27.72
N PHE A 273 -9.51 -21.26 26.73
CA PHE A 273 -10.02 -21.46 25.38
C PHE A 273 -8.88 -21.21 24.37
N ASP A 274 -8.84 -21.97 23.28
CA ASP A 274 -7.78 -21.88 22.26
C ASP A 274 -8.32 -21.60 20.86
N SER A 275 -9.64 -21.63 20.68
CA SER A 275 -10.29 -21.42 19.40
C SER A 275 -11.63 -20.69 19.57
N ILE A 276 -12.02 -19.94 18.55
CA ILE A 276 -13.30 -19.24 18.44
C ILE A 276 -14.05 -19.90 17.28
N LEU A 277 -15.26 -20.38 17.56
CA LEU A 277 -16.18 -20.88 16.56
C LEU A 277 -17.21 -19.78 16.26
N THR A 278 -17.26 -19.37 15.00
CA THR A 278 -18.21 -18.37 14.49
C THR A 278 -19.23 -19.10 13.63
N VAL A 279 -20.50 -18.95 13.97
CA VAL A 279 -21.61 -19.60 13.25
C VAL A 279 -22.58 -18.55 12.76
N THR A 280 -22.82 -18.55 11.45
CA THR A 280 -23.78 -17.65 10.80
C THR A 280 -25.08 -18.41 10.55
N THR A 281 -26.20 -17.90 11.04
CA THR A 281 -27.51 -18.56 10.93
C THR A 281 -28.65 -17.56 10.79
N ASP A 282 -29.65 -17.90 9.99
CA ASP A 282 -30.91 -17.16 9.90
C ASP A 282 -31.86 -17.48 11.07
N VAL A 283 -31.64 -18.59 11.79
CA VAL A 283 -32.53 -19.08 12.84
C VAL A 283 -31.74 -19.47 14.10
N VAL A 284 -31.68 -18.54 15.06
CA VAL A 284 -30.79 -18.61 16.23
C VAL A 284 -31.11 -19.80 17.17
N SER A 285 -32.36 -19.95 17.61
CA SER A 285 -32.69 -20.97 18.63
C SER A 285 -32.47 -22.42 18.19
N PRO A 286 -32.90 -22.87 16.99
CA PRO A 286 -32.66 -24.23 16.54
C PRO A 286 -31.18 -24.50 16.24
N ALA A 287 -30.45 -23.51 15.73
CA ALA A 287 -29.01 -23.63 15.49
C ALA A 287 -28.26 -23.82 16.81
N GLN A 288 -28.58 -23.03 17.83
CA GLN A 288 -27.92 -23.07 19.13
C GLN A 288 -27.92 -24.47 19.75
N GLY A 289 -29.09 -25.12 19.87
CA GLY A 289 -29.19 -26.45 20.49
C GLY A 289 -28.35 -27.49 19.75
N ARG A 290 -28.42 -27.52 18.42
CA ARG A 290 -27.69 -28.51 17.60
C ARG A 290 -26.18 -28.29 17.62
N ILE A 291 -25.72 -27.05 17.72
CA ILE A 291 -24.30 -26.70 17.80
C ILE A 291 -23.77 -27.06 19.18
N GLU A 292 -24.51 -26.74 20.25
CA GLU A 292 -24.12 -27.05 21.63
C GLU A 292 -23.99 -28.56 21.88
N ASP A 293 -24.89 -29.39 21.31
CA ASP A 293 -24.80 -30.85 21.38
C ASP A 293 -23.51 -31.42 20.74
N VAL A 294 -23.06 -30.80 19.65
CA VAL A 294 -21.82 -31.19 18.96
C VAL A 294 -20.61 -30.70 19.76
N LEU A 295 -20.66 -29.47 20.27
CA LEU A 295 -19.61 -28.89 21.09
C LEU A 295 -19.39 -29.66 22.39
N GLU A 296 -20.46 -30.11 23.05
CA GLU A 296 -20.36 -30.88 24.29
C GLU A 296 -19.66 -32.24 24.08
N ARG A 297 -19.94 -32.92 22.97
CA ARG A 297 -19.30 -34.19 22.62
C ARG A 297 -17.84 -34.01 22.21
N MET A 298 -17.53 -32.98 21.42
CA MET A 298 -16.26 -32.87 20.69
C MET A 298 -15.26 -31.89 21.30
N THR A 299 -15.68 -30.98 22.17
CA THR A 299 -14.77 -30.04 22.84
C THR A 299 -14.46 -30.45 24.27
N LYS A 300 -13.32 -30.00 24.79
CA LYS A 300 -12.93 -30.18 26.20
C LYS A 300 -13.62 -29.18 27.11
N ARG A 301 -13.94 -28.00 26.57
CA ARG A 301 -14.63 -26.90 27.24
C ARG A 301 -15.18 -25.97 26.17
N TRP A 302 -16.40 -25.49 26.35
CA TRP A 302 -16.99 -24.46 25.52
C TRP A 302 -17.70 -23.43 26.39
N SER A 303 -17.92 -22.24 25.84
CA SER A 303 -18.74 -21.17 26.43
C SER A 303 -19.36 -20.37 25.29
N LEU A 304 -20.64 -20.05 25.40
CA LEU A 304 -21.27 -19.01 24.57
C LEU A 304 -20.67 -17.65 24.96
N ASP A 305 -20.26 -16.86 23.98
CA ASP A 305 -19.67 -15.53 24.18
C ASP A 305 -20.68 -14.42 23.86
N GLU A 306 -21.14 -14.37 22.61
CA GLU A 306 -22.03 -13.33 22.12
C GLU A 306 -22.95 -13.84 21.01
N ILE A 307 -24.17 -13.31 20.96
CA ILE A 307 -25.13 -13.49 19.87
C ILE A 307 -25.38 -12.12 19.26
N VAL A 308 -24.91 -11.91 18.03
CA VAL A 308 -25.12 -10.68 17.29
C VAL A 308 -26.30 -10.87 16.34
N THR A 309 -27.43 -10.27 16.69
CA THR A 309 -28.62 -10.25 15.83
C THR A 309 -28.58 -9.01 14.94
N ASN A 310 -28.55 -9.21 13.63
CA ASN A 310 -28.57 -8.14 12.65
C ASN A 310 -29.95 -8.07 11.98
N VAL A 311 -30.55 -6.89 11.88
CA VAL A 311 -31.83 -6.72 11.16
C VAL A 311 -31.56 -6.83 9.65
N GLY A 312 -32.10 -7.87 9.00
CA GLY A 312 -31.96 -8.08 7.54
C GLY A 312 -30.66 -8.76 7.08
N LYS A 313 -29.84 -9.28 8.01
CA LYS A 313 -28.69 -10.14 7.74
C LYS A 313 -28.76 -11.39 8.64
N PRO A 314 -28.14 -12.51 8.26
CA PRO A 314 -28.06 -13.66 9.16
C PRO A 314 -27.39 -13.25 10.48
N SER A 315 -27.85 -13.85 11.57
CA SER A 315 -27.32 -13.65 12.90
C SER A 315 -26.00 -14.41 13.07
N GLU A 316 -25.08 -13.85 13.86
CA GLU A 316 -23.79 -14.45 14.14
C GLU A 316 -23.73 -14.90 15.60
N ILE A 317 -23.34 -16.14 15.83
CA ILE A 317 -23.16 -16.73 17.16
C ILE A 317 -21.69 -17.04 17.37
N TYR A 318 -21.13 -16.51 18.46
CA TYR A 318 -19.72 -16.68 18.82
C TYR A 318 -19.58 -17.63 20.01
N TYR A 319 -18.80 -18.70 19.81
CA TYR A 319 -18.46 -19.66 20.87
C TYR A 319 -16.95 -19.68 21.12
N LEU A 320 -16.56 -19.59 22.39
CA LEU A 320 -15.20 -19.86 22.83
C LEU A 320 -15.05 -21.34 23.09
N THR A 321 -14.13 -21.99 22.38
CA THR A 321 -13.94 -23.44 22.46
C THR A 321 -12.51 -23.82 22.82
N ARG A 322 -12.39 -25.01 23.42
CA ARG A 322 -11.12 -25.68 23.65
C ARG A 322 -11.20 -27.08 23.06
N LEU A 323 -10.47 -27.32 21.98
CA LEU A 323 -10.51 -28.61 21.31
C LEU A 323 -9.85 -29.72 22.14
N LYS A 324 -10.36 -30.94 22.00
CA LYS A 324 -9.65 -32.14 22.47
C LYS A 324 -8.47 -32.39 21.53
N LYS A 325 -7.30 -32.75 22.06
CA LYS A 325 -6.09 -33.05 21.25
C LYS A 325 -6.31 -34.12 20.15
N SER A 326 -7.32 -34.97 20.32
CA SER A 326 -7.65 -36.07 19.41
C SER A 326 -8.58 -35.66 18.26
N ILE A 327 -9.12 -34.44 18.26
CA ILE A 327 -10.13 -34.00 17.30
C ILE A 327 -9.56 -32.82 16.50
N PRO A 328 -9.19 -33.04 15.22
CA PRO A 328 -8.73 -31.96 14.35
C PRO A 328 -9.89 -31.05 13.92
N ARG A 329 -9.56 -29.81 13.52
CA ARG A 329 -10.52 -28.77 13.08
C ARG A 329 -11.54 -29.29 12.08
N ASP A 330 -11.07 -30.00 11.05
CA ASP A 330 -11.92 -30.42 9.93
C ASP A 330 -13.00 -31.43 10.35
N VAL A 331 -12.70 -32.25 11.36
CA VAL A 331 -13.65 -33.23 11.91
C VAL A 331 -14.74 -32.53 12.72
N LEU A 332 -14.40 -31.47 13.46
CA LEU A 332 -15.40 -30.66 14.16
C LEU A 332 -16.29 -29.90 13.17
N LEU A 333 -15.70 -29.25 12.17
CA LEU A 333 -16.46 -28.50 11.17
C LEU A 333 -17.41 -29.42 10.39
N THR A 334 -16.94 -30.61 9.99
CA THR A 334 -17.78 -31.61 9.31
C THR A 334 -18.94 -32.05 10.21
N ALA A 335 -18.71 -32.33 11.49
CA ALA A 335 -19.77 -32.75 12.42
C ALA A 335 -20.81 -31.65 12.68
N ILE A 336 -20.40 -30.38 12.67
CA ILE A 336 -21.34 -29.25 12.80
C ILE A 336 -22.18 -29.10 11.52
N HIS A 337 -21.57 -29.22 10.34
CA HIS A 337 -22.31 -29.20 9.07
C HIS A 337 -23.29 -30.37 8.95
N GLU A 338 -22.92 -31.57 9.43
CA GLU A 338 -23.81 -32.74 9.41
C GLU A 338 -25.00 -32.59 10.38
N SER A 339 -24.79 -31.98 11.54
CA SER A 339 -25.83 -31.79 12.56
C SER A 339 -26.77 -30.61 12.25
N ALA A 340 -26.23 -29.51 11.76
CA ALA A 340 -26.92 -28.22 11.66
C ALA A 340 -26.90 -27.59 10.27
N GLY A 341 -26.49 -28.32 9.23
CA GLY A 341 -26.37 -27.83 7.85
C GLY A 341 -27.67 -27.29 7.23
N ASP A 342 -28.83 -27.64 7.78
CA ASP A 342 -30.15 -27.12 7.41
C ASP A 342 -30.46 -25.74 8.02
N VAL A 343 -29.76 -25.35 9.09
CA VAL A 343 -30.01 -24.10 9.84
C VAL A 343 -28.86 -23.11 9.77
N ILE A 344 -27.65 -23.54 9.38
CA ILE A 344 -26.44 -22.70 9.36
C ILE A 344 -26.07 -22.33 7.92
N SER A 345 -25.72 -21.06 7.71
CA SER A 345 -25.25 -20.55 6.41
C SER A 345 -23.74 -20.71 6.26
N SER A 346 -22.99 -20.55 7.35
CA SER A 346 -21.54 -20.77 7.38
C SER A 346 -21.05 -21.04 8.80
N VAL A 347 -19.96 -21.81 8.90
CA VAL A 347 -19.27 -22.09 10.15
C VAL A 347 -17.77 -21.96 9.93
N ASP A 348 -17.12 -21.15 10.76
CA ASP A 348 -15.67 -21.03 10.78
C ASP A 348 -15.11 -21.26 12.18
N LEU A 349 -13.92 -21.82 12.24
CA LEU A 349 -13.18 -22.06 13.47
C LEU A 349 -11.81 -21.40 13.36
N GLU A 350 -11.65 -20.28 14.05
CA GLU A 350 -10.38 -19.58 14.17
C GLU A 350 -9.59 -20.13 15.36
N THR A 351 -8.37 -20.60 15.15
CA THR A 351 -7.50 -21.11 16.22
C THR A 351 -6.44 -20.07 16.60
N GLY A 352 -6.28 -19.81 17.89
CA GLY A 352 -5.25 -18.91 18.40
C GLY A 352 -3.85 -19.52 18.31
N ALA A 353 -2.82 -18.68 18.22
CA ALA A 353 -1.44 -19.13 18.16
C ALA A 353 -1.07 -19.98 19.41
N PRO A 354 -0.30 -21.07 19.25
CA PRO A 354 0.14 -21.88 20.37
C PRO A 354 1.02 -21.07 21.33
N VAL A 355 0.73 -21.13 22.63
CA VAL A 355 1.56 -20.49 23.66
C VAL A 355 2.97 -21.08 23.59
N GLU A 356 3.97 -20.21 23.42
CA GLU A 356 5.40 -20.50 23.16
C GLU A 356 6.15 -21.18 24.35
N LYS A 357 5.50 -22.13 25.05
CA LYS A 357 6.05 -22.86 26.19
C LYS A 357 6.98 -24.02 25.82
N GLU A 358 7.14 -24.33 24.52
CA GLU A 358 8.00 -25.43 24.08
C GLU A 358 9.46 -25.05 23.83
N LYS A 359 9.79 -23.77 23.62
CA LYS A 359 11.19 -23.36 23.41
C LYS A 359 12.00 -23.35 24.71
N GLU A 360 11.47 -22.78 25.80
CA GLU A 360 12.18 -22.77 27.10
C GLU A 360 12.42 -24.19 27.67
N LYS A 361 11.55 -25.16 27.35
CA LYS A 361 11.71 -26.54 27.82
C LYS A 361 12.73 -27.34 27.00
N LYS A 362 12.95 -27.00 25.73
CA LYS A 362 14.03 -27.61 24.92
C LYS A 362 15.39 -27.03 25.30
N GLU A 363 15.51 -25.70 25.46
CA GLU A 363 16.77 -25.08 25.89
C GLU A 363 17.22 -25.54 27.28
N LYS A 364 16.30 -25.73 28.24
CA LYS A 364 16.67 -26.30 29.55
C LYS A 364 17.02 -27.79 29.52
N LYS A 365 16.59 -28.54 28.50
CA LYS A 365 16.90 -29.97 28.40
C LYS A 365 18.20 -30.21 27.64
N ASP A 366 18.49 -29.37 26.65
CA ASP A 366 19.74 -29.41 25.90
C ASP A 366 20.90 -28.73 26.67
N GLY A 367 20.60 -27.74 27.52
CA GLY A 367 21.59 -27.12 28.43
C GLY A 367 21.86 -27.88 29.73
N ALA A 368 21.23 -29.03 29.96
CA ALA A 368 21.47 -29.91 31.11
C ALA A 368 22.21 -31.21 30.75
N ILE A 369 22.60 -31.37 29.47
CA ILE A 369 23.38 -32.51 28.96
C ILE A 369 24.75 -32.03 28.40
N ALA A 370 25.08 -30.74 28.57
CA ALA A 370 26.38 -30.18 28.20
C ALA A 370 27.29 -30.01 29.41
#